data_AF-A0A3M8B7V4-F1
#
_entry.id   AF-A0A3M8B7V4-F1
#
_cell.length_a   1.000
_cell.length_b   1.000
_cell.length_c   1.000
_cell.angle_alpha   90.00
_cell.angle_beta   90.00
_cell.angle_gamma   90.00
#
_symmetry.space_group_name_H-M   'P 1'
#
loop_
_entity.id
_entity.type
_entity.pdbx_description
1 polymer ?
#
loop_
_entity_poly.entity_id
_entity_poly.type
_entity_poly.pdbx_seq_one_letter_code
_entity_poly.pdbx_strand_id
1 'polypeptide(L)'
;MPLDKINGKIRVYNYSTSPVGFPSQHNQQGVFLRGRSEDEEYVVERVAFDDIEAENSKSDLFKVGRLRFHPDEENEIYELLGIEDRENIMDDKELAQVLMDDSLDNLKRISKINSMTLITRMKSMLFVLERSGKNPPHNTVEAVTERLNELKNGGKRIQNSVINRMLEEDKKRQEETKLQETVKDLVKQVEMLKKQNEEKDEIIVKSQTAIHQLLDKVETLISVPKTKPDTLLESKETKNETKDEKKSNKAPNKSR
;
A
#
# COMPACT_ATOMS: atom_id res chain seq x y z
N MET A 1 -27.76 -10.79 -23.00
CA MET A 1 -28.92 -10.30 -23.78
C MET A 1 -28.49 -10.23 -25.23
N PRO A 2 -29.37 -10.44 -26.23
CA PRO A 2 -28.94 -10.37 -27.62
C PRO A 2 -28.57 -8.93 -27.97
N LEU A 3 -27.37 -8.70 -28.50
CA LEU A 3 -26.99 -7.40 -29.09
C LEU A 3 -28.11 -6.91 -30.00
N ASP A 4 -28.57 -5.67 -29.83
CA ASP A 4 -29.63 -5.06 -30.65
C ASP A 4 -29.04 -4.61 -32.01
N LYS A 5 -28.51 -5.59 -32.73
CA LYS A 5 -27.89 -5.47 -34.07
C LYS A 5 -28.99 -5.33 -35.10
N ILE A 6 -29.61 -4.16 -35.19
CA ILE A 6 -30.40 -3.83 -36.37
C ILE A 6 -29.41 -3.74 -37.55
N ASN A 7 -29.42 -4.76 -38.42
CA ASN A 7 -28.59 -4.90 -39.62
C ASN A 7 -27.06 -4.85 -39.39
N GLY A 8 -26.56 -5.43 -38.29
CA GLY A 8 -25.11 -5.48 -38.01
C GLY A 8 -24.49 -4.13 -37.64
N LYS A 9 -25.31 -3.11 -37.39
CA LYS A 9 -24.87 -1.80 -36.92
C LYS A 9 -25.10 -1.62 -35.42
N ILE A 10 -24.08 -1.12 -34.75
CA ILE A 10 -24.04 -0.84 -33.32
C ILE A 10 -24.25 0.66 -33.07
N ARG A 11 -24.91 1.00 -31.97
CA ARG A 11 -25.08 2.40 -31.55
C ARG A 11 -23.80 2.88 -30.89
N VAL A 12 -23.21 3.92 -31.46
CA VAL A 12 -22.00 4.58 -30.95
C VAL A 12 -22.36 5.96 -30.45
N TYR A 13 -21.91 6.29 -29.25
CA TYR A 13 -22.24 7.49 -28.51
C TYR A 13 -21.02 8.39 -28.41
N ASN A 14 -21.19 9.68 -28.71
CA ASN A 14 -20.23 10.73 -28.43
C ASN A 14 -20.77 11.61 -27.30
N TYR A 15 -20.13 11.51 -26.13
CA TYR A 15 -20.44 12.33 -24.94
C TYR A 15 -19.62 13.63 -24.90
N SER A 16 -18.73 13.84 -25.86
CA SER A 16 -17.88 15.02 -25.91
C SER A 16 -18.45 16.12 -26.78
N THR A 17 -18.07 17.36 -26.49
CA THR A 17 -18.42 18.54 -27.28
C THR A 17 -17.63 18.63 -28.59
N SER A 18 -16.53 17.88 -28.72
CA SER A 18 -15.79 17.83 -29.97
C SER A 18 -16.34 16.74 -30.90
N PRO A 19 -16.44 17.02 -32.20
CA PRO A 19 -16.79 16.00 -33.19
C PRO A 19 -15.67 14.96 -33.31
N VAL A 20 -16.06 13.76 -33.74
CA VAL A 20 -15.16 12.63 -33.99
C VAL A 20 -15.50 12.05 -35.36
N GLY A 21 -14.48 11.78 -36.17
CA GLY A 21 -14.67 11.10 -37.45
C GLY A 21 -13.56 10.11 -37.71
N PHE A 22 -13.90 9.02 -38.38
CA PHE A 22 -12.95 7.97 -38.76
C PHE A 22 -13.35 7.31 -40.09
N PRO A 23 -12.39 6.70 -40.82
CA PRO A 23 -12.67 6.06 -42.10
C PRO A 23 -13.67 4.91 -41.96
N SER A 24 -14.52 4.73 -42.98
CA SER A 24 -15.48 3.62 -43.07
C SER A 24 -15.29 2.85 -44.37
N GLN A 25 -15.47 1.54 -44.32
CA GLN A 25 -15.56 0.69 -45.50
C GLN A 25 -16.99 0.65 -46.06
N HIS A 26 -17.99 1.04 -45.26
CA HIS A 26 -19.40 0.99 -45.60
C HIS A 26 -19.99 2.36 -45.98
N ASN A 27 -19.30 3.46 -45.69
CA ASN A 27 -19.68 4.82 -46.06
C ASN A 27 -18.50 5.55 -46.73
N GLN A 28 -18.69 6.02 -47.97
CA GLN A 28 -17.67 6.75 -48.72
C GLN A 28 -17.22 8.06 -48.04
N GLN A 29 -18.09 8.66 -47.22
CA GLN A 29 -17.77 9.87 -46.46
C GLN A 29 -17.10 9.57 -45.11
N GLY A 30 -16.92 8.30 -44.75
CA GLY A 30 -16.49 7.87 -43.43
C GLY A 30 -17.62 7.87 -42.39
N VAL A 31 -17.27 7.57 -41.15
CA VAL A 31 -18.14 7.77 -40.00
C VAL A 31 -17.86 9.16 -39.43
N PHE A 32 -18.90 9.94 -39.19
CA PHE A 32 -18.78 11.24 -38.54
C PHE A 32 -19.85 11.39 -37.46
N LEU A 33 -19.40 11.53 -36.21
CA LEU A 33 -20.23 11.84 -35.06
C LEU A 33 -19.97 13.29 -34.68
N ARG A 34 -20.99 14.15 -34.80
CA ARG A 34 -20.88 15.53 -34.31
C ARG A 34 -20.64 15.55 -32.81
N GLY A 35 -20.07 16.65 -32.32
CA GLY A 35 -20.01 16.91 -30.89
C GLY A 35 -21.41 17.17 -30.32
N ARG A 36 -21.60 16.84 -29.05
CA ARG A 36 -22.84 17.19 -28.35
C ARG A 36 -22.93 18.70 -28.13
N SER A 37 -24.13 19.24 -28.24
CA SER A 37 -24.43 20.60 -27.77
C SER A 37 -24.57 20.64 -26.24
N GLU A 38 -24.60 21.83 -25.64
CA GLU A 38 -24.73 21.98 -24.18
C GLU A 38 -26.05 21.39 -23.64
N ASP A 39 -27.12 21.46 -24.42
CA ASP A 39 -28.45 20.95 -24.08
C ASP A 39 -28.63 19.44 -24.31
N GLU A 40 -27.64 18.77 -24.90
CA GLU A 40 -27.67 17.35 -25.22
C GLU A 40 -26.71 16.58 -24.32
N GLU A 41 -27.11 15.39 -23.86
CA GLU A 41 -26.22 14.54 -23.07
C GLU A 41 -25.23 13.77 -23.95
N TYR A 42 -25.66 13.35 -25.14
CA TYR A 42 -24.85 12.62 -26.10
C TYR A 42 -25.40 12.78 -27.52
N VAL A 43 -24.55 12.45 -28.49
CA VAL A 43 -24.92 12.24 -29.89
C VAL A 43 -24.74 10.78 -30.22
N VAL A 44 -25.70 10.17 -30.92
CA VAL A 44 -25.68 8.75 -31.28
C VAL A 44 -25.69 8.57 -32.78
N GLU A 45 -24.88 7.63 -33.28
CA GLU A 45 -24.86 7.22 -34.68
C GLU A 45 -24.81 5.68 -34.78
N ARG A 46 -25.37 5.10 -35.84
CA ARG A 46 -25.32 3.64 -36.07
C ARG A 46 -24.17 3.28 -37.00
N VAL A 47 -23.17 2.60 -36.44
CA VAL A 47 -21.92 2.27 -37.13
C VAL A 47 -21.81 0.75 -37.32
N ALA A 48 -21.33 0.30 -38.47
CA ALA A 48 -21.07 -1.11 -38.71
C ALA A 48 -19.95 -1.64 -37.78
N PHE A 49 -20.08 -2.88 -37.31
CA PHE A 49 -19.08 -3.45 -36.40
C PHE A 49 -17.68 -3.51 -37.03
N ASP A 50 -17.57 -3.86 -38.31
CA ASP A 50 -16.28 -3.95 -39.02
C ASP A 50 -15.54 -2.60 -39.03
N ASP A 51 -16.27 -1.49 -39.12
CA ASP A 51 -15.68 -0.14 -39.03
C ASP A 51 -15.19 0.17 -37.61
N ILE A 52 -15.94 -0.26 -36.59
CA ILE A 52 -15.57 -0.10 -35.17
C ILE A 52 -14.32 -0.92 -34.86
N GLU A 53 -14.26 -2.16 -35.33
CA GLU A 53 -13.11 -3.06 -35.15
C GLU A 53 -11.86 -2.53 -35.85
N ALA A 54 -12.03 -2.06 -37.10
CA ALA A 54 -10.94 -1.45 -37.86
C ALA A 54 -10.40 -0.18 -37.18
N GLU A 55 -11.27 0.65 -36.63
CA GLU A 55 -10.88 1.86 -35.90
C GLU A 55 -10.22 1.51 -34.55
N ASN A 56 -10.77 0.58 -33.77
CA ASN A 56 -10.19 0.13 -32.50
C ASN A 56 -8.77 -0.43 -32.66
N SER A 57 -8.46 -1.03 -33.81
CA SER A 57 -7.13 -1.54 -34.13
C SER A 57 -6.11 -0.43 -34.43
N LYS A 58 -6.56 0.70 -34.98
CA LYS A 58 -5.68 1.81 -35.44
C LYS A 58 -5.58 2.96 -34.45
N SER A 59 -6.55 3.05 -33.55
CA SER A 59 -6.83 4.22 -32.76
C SER A 59 -7.32 3.83 -31.38
N ASP A 60 -7.30 4.81 -30.48
CA ASP A 60 -7.69 4.62 -29.08
C ASP A 60 -9.07 5.23 -28.77
N LEU A 61 -9.84 5.68 -29.78
CA LEU A 61 -11.12 6.38 -29.59
C LEU A 61 -12.07 5.66 -28.62
N PHE A 62 -12.24 4.35 -28.79
CA PHE A 62 -13.08 3.52 -27.93
C PHE A 62 -12.39 3.17 -26.61
N LYS A 63 -11.06 2.92 -26.65
CA LYS A 63 -10.24 2.53 -25.48
C LYS A 63 -10.10 3.64 -24.43
N VAL A 64 -10.25 4.90 -24.83
CA VAL A 64 -10.18 6.05 -23.91
C VAL A 64 -11.56 6.63 -23.59
N GLY A 65 -12.64 6.02 -24.06
CA GLY A 65 -14.01 6.48 -23.83
C GLY A 65 -14.38 7.76 -24.58
N ARG A 66 -13.70 8.08 -25.70
CA ARG A 66 -14.10 9.21 -26.55
C ARG A 66 -15.39 8.90 -27.29
N LEU A 67 -15.48 7.68 -27.78
CA LEU A 67 -16.70 7.05 -28.27
C LEU A 67 -17.03 5.88 -27.35
N ARG A 68 -18.31 5.72 -27.03
CA ARG A 68 -18.81 4.66 -26.14
C ARG A 68 -19.97 3.92 -26.77
N PHE A 69 -20.32 2.80 -26.17
CA PHE A 69 -21.48 2.01 -26.59
C PHE A 69 -22.63 2.22 -25.62
N HIS A 70 -23.81 1.70 -25.96
CA HIS A 70 -24.94 1.80 -25.05
C HIS A 70 -24.65 0.96 -23.79
N PRO A 71 -24.96 1.45 -22.57
CA PRO A 71 -24.57 0.80 -21.32
C PRO A 71 -24.94 -0.70 -21.23
N ASP A 72 -26.11 -1.06 -21.77
CA ASP A 72 -26.61 -2.45 -21.75
C ASP A 72 -25.80 -3.44 -22.62
N GLU A 73 -25.12 -2.96 -23.66
CA GLU A 73 -24.36 -3.78 -24.63
C GLU A 73 -22.85 -3.51 -24.57
N GLU A 74 -22.44 -2.46 -23.87
CA GLU A 74 -21.06 -1.97 -23.86
C GLU A 74 -20.04 -3.01 -23.38
N ASN A 75 -20.37 -3.74 -22.31
CA ASN A 75 -19.47 -4.76 -21.76
C ASN A 75 -19.20 -5.91 -22.74
N GLU A 76 -20.23 -6.35 -23.46
CA GLU A 76 -20.13 -7.43 -24.45
C GLU A 76 -19.33 -6.93 -25.67
N ILE A 77 -19.56 -5.70 -26.11
CA ILE A 77 -18.85 -5.12 -27.24
C ILE A 77 -17.37 -4.90 -26.91
N TYR A 78 -17.05 -4.40 -25.71
CA TYR A 78 -15.65 -4.24 -25.29
C TYR A 78 -14.91 -5.57 -25.18
N GLU A 79 -15.60 -6.65 -24.78
CA GLU A 79 -15.03 -7.99 -24.80
C GLU A 79 -14.72 -8.46 -26.23
N LEU A 80 -15.67 -8.29 -27.15
CA LEU A 80 -15.49 -8.63 -28.56
C LEU A 80 -14.34 -7.84 -29.22
N LEU A 81 -14.15 -6.58 -28.81
CA LEU A 81 -13.07 -5.72 -29.30
C LEU A 81 -11.72 -5.96 -28.61
N GLY A 82 -11.65 -6.86 -27.63
CA GLY A 82 -10.42 -7.15 -26.88
C GLY A 82 -9.92 -5.97 -26.03
N ILE A 83 -10.83 -5.12 -25.54
CA ILE A 83 -10.47 -3.97 -24.71
C ILE A 83 -10.45 -4.41 -23.24
N GLU A 84 -9.24 -4.58 -22.69
CA GLU A 84 -9.01 -5.03 -21.32
C GLU A 84 -9.03 -3.89 -20.29
N ASP A 85 -8.50 -2.71 -20.65
CA ASP A 85 -8.37 -1.55 -19.75
C ASP A 85 -9.68 -0.74 -19.62
N ARG A 86 -10.74 -1.43 -19.20
CA ARG A 86 -12.10 -0.85 -19.11
C ARG A 86 -12.21 0.23 -18.05
N GLU A 87 -11.40 0.15 -17.00
CA GLU A 87 -11.40 1.13 -15.91
C GLU A 87 -11.11 2.54 -16.44
N ASN A 88 -10.24 2.65 -17.44
CA ASN A 88 -9.81 3.93 -18.01
C ASN A 88 -10.71 4.48 -19.13
N ILE A 89 -11.78 3.76 -19.48
CA ILE A 89 -12.81 4.23 -20.40
C ILE A 89 -13.75 5.14 -19.62
N MET A 90 -13.52 6.45 -19.73
CA MET A 90 -14.26 7.45 -18.95
C MET A 90 -14.87 8.51 -19.86
N ASP A 91 -16.08 8.97 -19.54
CA ASP A 91 -16.67 10.14 -20.17
C ASP A 91 -16.03 11.44 -19.65
N ASP A 92 -16.44 12.60 -20.19
CA ASP A 92 -15.85 13.88 -19.79
C ASP A 92 -16.24 14.27 -18.34
N LYS A 93 -17.38 13.80 -17.81
CA LYS A 93 -17.86 14.08 -16.45
C LYS A 93 -17.06 13.26 -15.42
N GLU A 94 -16.90 11.96 -15.67
CA GLU A 94 -16.09 11.02 -14.88
C GLU A 94 -14.63 11.47 -14.87
N LEU A 95 -14.08 11.87 -16.02
CA LEU A 95 -12.71 12.38 -16.10
C LEU A 95 -12.53 13.65 -15.26
N ALA A 96 -13.51 14.55 -15.27
CA ALA A 96 -13.47 15.75 -14.45
C ALA A 96 -13.49 15.42 -12.95
N GLN A 97 -14.23 14.39 -12.51
CA GLN A 97 -14.22 13.93 -11.12
C GLN A 97 -12.86 13.34 -10.73
N VAL A 98 -12.30 12.48 -11.59
CA VAL A 98 -10.96 11.91 -11.41
C VAL A 98 -9.89 13.00 -11.29
N LEU A 99 -10.00 14.08 -12.05
CA LEU A 99 -9.05 15.20 -11.98
C LEU A 99 -9.22 16.10 -10.75
N MET A 100 -10.32 15.95 -10.00
CA MET A 100 -10.58 16.69 -8.76
C MET A 100 -10.19 15.90 -7.51
N ASP A 101 -9.87 14.61 -7.65
CA ASP A 101 -9.47 13.75 -6.54
C ASP A 101 -7.95 13.74 -6.35
N ASP A 102 -7.49 14.19 -5.19
CA ASP A 102 -6.05 14.18 -4.83
C ASP A 102 -5.62 12.90 -4.07
N SER A 103 -6.47 11.86 -4.08
CA SER A 103 -6.13 10.59 -3.44
C SER A 103 -4.88 9.97 -4.04
N LEU A 104 -4.06 9.36 -3.18
CA LEU A 104 -2.81 8.74 -3.60
C LEU A 104 -3.03 7.58 -4.59
N ASP A 105 -4.16 6.88 -4.48
CA ASP A 105 -4.54 5.83 -5.42
C ASP A 105 -4.94 6.39 -6.79
N ASN A 106 -5.60 7.54 -6.83
CA ASN A 106 -5.87 8.25 -8.08
C ASN A 106 -4.56 8.73 -8.75
N LEU A 107 -3.63 9.29 -7.98
CA LEU A 107 -2.34 9.71 -8.51
C LEU A 107 -1.53 8.52 -9.06
N LYS A 108 -1.51 7.37 -8.36
CA LYS A 108 -0.94 6.12 -8.87
C LYS A 108 -1.61 5.68 -10.17
N ARG A 109 -2.94 5.80 -10.25
CA ARG A 109 -3.70 5.46 -11.44
C ARG A 109 -3.28 6.32 -12.63
N ILE A 110 -3.22 7.65 -12.45
CA ILE A 110 -2.74 8.60 -13.45
C ILE A 110 -1.33 8.24 -13.92
N SER A 111 -0.45 7.88 -12.98
CA SER A 111 0.91 7.42 -13.32
C SER A 111 0.90 6.23 -14.26
N LYS A 112 0.00 5.27 -14.08
CA LYS A 112 0.00 4.01 -14.85
C LYS A 112 -0.57 4.15 -16.26
N ILE A 113 -1.25 5.25 -16.58
CA ILE A 113 -1.83 5.49 -17.90
C ILE A 113 -0.75 5.43 -18.97
N ASN A 114 -0.93 4.58 -19.99
CA ASN A 114 -0.01 4.45 -21.12
C ASN A 114 -0.52 5.13 -22.40
N SER A 115 -1.81 5.45 -22.50
CA SER A 115 -2.37 6.10 -23.68
C SER A 115 -2.04 7.59 -23.72
N MET A 116 -1.31 8.01 -24.77
CA MET A 116 -1.03 9.42 -25.06
C MET A 116 -2.32 10.22 -25.23
N THR A 117 -3.33 9.62 -25.85
CA THR A 117 -4.62 10.25 -26.12
C THR A 117 -5.36 10.55 -24.82
N LEU A 118 -5.42 9.58 -23.90
CA LEU A 118 -6.09 9.76 -22.61
C LEU A 118 -5.40 10.85 -21.77
N ILE A 119 -4.07 10.82 -21.66
CA ILE A 119 -3.36 11.81 -20.85
C ILE A 119 -3.45 13.23 -21.46
N THR A 120 -3.50 13.33 -22.79
CA THR A 120 -3.69 14.61 -23.48
C THR A 120 -5.10 15.14 -23.22
N ARG A 121 -6.12 14.26 -23.28
CA ARG A 121 -7.49 14.61 -22.92
C ARG A 121 -7.61 15.08 -21.47
N MET A 122 -6.94 14.40 -20.54
CA MET A 122 -6.85 14.83 -19.14
C MET A 122 -6.24 16.24 -19.04
N LYS A 123 -5.15 16.51 -19.76
CA LYS A 123 -4.51 17.83 -19.77
C LYS A 123 -5.44 18.92 -20.32
N SER A 124 -6.17 18.64 -21.39
CA SER A 124 -7.17 19.55 -21.95
C SER A 124 -8.31 19.80 -20.96
N MET A 125 -8.78 18.76 -20.26
CA MET A 125 -9.84 18.87 -19.27
C MET A 125 -9.42 19.72 -18.06
N LEU A 126 -8.17 19.59 -17.59
CA LEU A 126 -7.63 20.47 -16.53
C LEU A 126 -7.76 21.96 -16.90
N PHE A 127 -7.46 22.31 -18.16
CA PHE A 127 -7.59 23.69 -18.64
C PHE A 127 -9.05 24.16 -18.70
N VAL A 128 -9.97 23.28 -19.09
CA VAL A 128 -11.42 23.57 -19.07
C VAL A 128 -11.91 23.80 -17.64
N LEU A 129 -11.47 22.96 -16.70
CA LEU A 129 -11.83 23.05 -15.28
C LEU A 129 -11.36 24.38 -14.67
N GLU A 130 -10.09 24.74 -14.89
CA GLU A 130 -9.51 26.01 -14.44
C GLU A 130 -10.30 27.21 -14.98
N ARG A 131 -10.64 27.21 -16.27
CA ARG A 131 -11.47 28.26 -16.89
C ARG A 131 -12.89 28.32 -16.34
N SER A 132 -13.44 27.20 -15.92
CA SER A 132 -14.76 27.13 -15.28
C SER A 132 -14.75 27.56 -13.79
N GLY A 133 -13.59 27.99 -13.27
CA GLY A 133 -13.42 28.37 -11.87
C GLY A 133 -13.30 27.19 -10.90
N LYS A 134 -13.20 25.96 -11.41
CA LYS A 134 -12.95 24.76 -10.61
C LYS A 134 -11.46 24.44 -10.66
N ASN A 135 -10.73 24.80 -9.61
CA ASN A 135 -9.28 24.62 -9.55
C ASN A 135 -8.94 23.17 -9.14
N PRO A 136 -8.33 22.37 -10.04
CA PRO A 136 -7.92 21.01 -9.70
C PRO A 136 -6.77 21.01 -8.69
N PRO A 137 -6.62 19.96 -7.85
CA PRO A 137 -5.51 19.84 -6.91
C PRO A 137 -4.14 19.90 -7.60
N HIS A 138 -3.18 20.58 -6.97
CA HIS A 138 -1.84 20.79 -7.55
C HIS A 138 -1.15 19.47 -7.90
N ASN A 139 -1.19 18.47 -7.02
CA ASN A 139 -0.50 17.20 -7.26
C ASN A 139 -1.12 16.42 -8.42
N THR A 140 -2.43 16.52 -8.60
CA THR A 140 -3.13 15.95 -9.76
C THR A 140 -2.70 16.63 -11.06
N VAL A 141 -2.62 17.96 -11.07
CA VAL A 141 -2.13 18.74 -12.23
C VAL A 141 -0.68 18.37 -12.59
N GLU A 142 0.18 18.26 -11.58
CA GLU A 142 1.58 17.91 -11.75
C GLU A 142 1.72 16.46 -12.22
N ALA A 143 1.00 15.50 -11.63
CA ALA A 143 0.99 14.09 -12.05
C ALA A 143 0.58 13.91 -13.52
N VAL A 144 -0.47 14.60 -13.96
CA VAL A 144 -0.89 14.57 -15.37
C VAL A 144 0.18 15.17 -16.28
N THR A 145 0.80 16.27 -15.86
CA THR A 145 1.82 16.98 -16.66
C THR A 145 3.12 16.20 -16.76
N GLU A 146 3.60 15.64 -15.64
CA GLU A 146 4.75 14.74 -15.61
C GLU A 146 4.49 13.53 -16.51
N ARG A 147 3.35 12.86 -16.35
CA ARG A 147 3.05 11.67 -17.15
C ARG A 147 2.94 11.96 -18.64
N LEU A 148 2.36 13.10 -19.02
CA LEU A 148 2.33 13.57 -20.41
C LEU A 148 3.76 13.75 -20.96
N ASN A 149 4.66 14.36 -20.19
CA ASN A 149 6.04 14.55 -20.60
C ASN A 149 6.81 13.23 -20.69
N GLU A 150 6.58 12.28 -19.78
CA GLU A 150 7.15 10.94 -19.85
C GLU A 150 6.76 10.25 -21.15
N LEU A 151 5.45 10.24 -21.48
CA LEU A 151 4.94 9.61 -22.68
C LEU A 151 5.49 10.30 -23.95
N LYS A 152 5.65 11.63 -23.95
CA LYS A 152 6.25 12.37 -25.07
C LYS A 152 7.72 12.01 -25.29
N ASN A 153 8.43 11.70 -24.21
CA ASN A 153 9.86 11.35 -24.22
C ASN A 153 10.11 9.84 -24.32
N GLY A 154 9.17 9.07 -24.87
CA GLY A 154 9.31 7.63 -25.09
C GLY A 154 9.02 6.78 -23.86
N GLY A 155 8.20 7.26 -22.93
CA GLY A 155 7.70 6.52 -21.77
C GLY A 155 8.68 6.40 -20.59
N LYS A 156 9.83 7.07 -20.65
CA LYS A 156 10.84 7.03 -19.57
C LYS A 156 10.30 7.72 -18.31
N ARG A 157 10.26 6.98 -17.20
CA ARG A 157 9.80 7.48 -15.91
C ARG A 157 10.76 8.52 -15.33
N ILE A 158 10.21 9.59 -14.78
CA ILE A 158 10.96 10.59 -14.03
C ILE A 158 11.23 10.02 -12.64
N GLN A 159 12.51 9.85 -12.28
CA GLN A 159 12.92 9.26 -11.00
C GLN A 159 12.37 10.05 -9.80
N ASN A 160 12.40 11.39 -9.89
CA ASN A 160 11.89 12.29 -8.84
C ASN A 160 10.46 12.78 -9.10
N SER A 161 9.62 11.97 -9.76
CA SER A 161 8.21 12.33 -9.98
C SER A 161 7.50 12.63 -8.66
N VAL A 162 6.47 13.48 -8.71
CA VAL A 162 5.60 13.75 -7.55
C VAL A 162 5.06 12.46 -6.96
N ILE A 163 4.66 11.55 -7.84
CA ILE A 163 4.04 10.28 -7.48
C ILE A 163 5.05 9.43 -6.71
N ASN A 164 6.32 9.38 -7.13
CA ASN A 164 7.37 8.67 -6.39
C ASN A 164 7.63 9.32 -5.03
N ARG A 165 7.69 10.65 -4.96
CA ARG A 165 7.87 11.39 -3.69
C ARG A 165 6.74 11.08 -2.70
N MET A 166 5.50 11.16 -3.15
CA MET A 166 4.32 10.82 -2.33
C MET A 166 4.29 9.36 -1.90
N LEU A 167 4.71 8.45 -2.79
CA LEU A 167 4.78 7.02 -2.48
C LEU A 167 5.86 6.72 -1.44
N GLU A 168 6.99 7.42 -1.48
CA GLU A 168 8.03 7.33 -0.45
C GLU A 168 7.55 7.92 0.88
N GLU A 169 6.85 9.05 0.86
CA GLU A 169 6.27 9.65 2.06
C GLU A 169 5.22 8.74 2.72
N ASP A 170 4.35 8.12 1.92
CA ASP A 170 3.35 7.17 2.41
C ASP A 170 3.99 5.92 3.01
N LYS A 171 5.03 5.37 2.36
CA LYS A 171 5.81 4.26 2.93
C LYS A 171 6.44 4.63 4.27
N LYS A 172 7.07 5.80 4.36
CA LYS A 172 7.66 6.31 5.62
C LYS A 172 6.60 6.44 6.71
N ARG A 173 5.42 6.98 6.41
CA ARG A 173 4.31 7.07 7.37
C ARG A 173 3.83 5.70 7.84
N GLN A 174 3.72 4.72 6.94
CA GLN A 174 3.35 3.35 7.31
C GLN A 174 4.41 2.68 8.18
N GLU A 175 5.69 2.89 7.88
CA GLU A 175 6.80 2.40 8.70
C GLU A 175 6.80 3.05 10.08
N GLU A 176 6.63 4.38 10.17
CA GLU A 176 6.49 5.10 11.43
C GLU A 176 5.32 4.60 12.27
N THR A 177 4.18 4.31 11.65
CA THR A 177 3.00 3.78 12.34
C THR A 177 3.29 2.39 12.92
N LYS A 178 3.91 1.49 12.14
CA LYS A 178 4.34 0.16 12.62
C LYS A 178 5.40 0.26 13.71
N LEU A 179 6.34 1.20 13.59
CA LEU A 179 7.34 1.50 14.63
C LEU A 179 6.66 1.96 15.92
N GLN A 180 5.66 2.84 15.84
CA GLN A 180 4.90 3.28 17.01
C GLN A 180 4.13 2.12 17.67
N GLU A 181 3.52 1.23 16.89
CA GLU A 181 2.84 0.04 17.40
C GLU A 181 3.82 -0.91 18.10
N THR A 182 4.96 -1.20 17.49
CA THR A 182 6.00 -2.06 18.08
C THR A 182 6.59 -1.46 19.35
N VAL A 183 6.84 -0.14 19.39
CA VAL A 183 7.27 0.57 20.59
C VAL A 183 6.20 0.47 21.69
N LYS A 184 4.93 0.65 21.35
CA LYS A 184 3.81 0.54 22.31
C LYS A 184 3.72 -0.87 22.91
N ASP A 185 3.90 -1.91 22.11
CA ASP A 185 3.90 -3.29 22.61
C ASP A 185 5.14 -3.61 23.44
N LEU A 186 6.32 -3.13 23.06
CA LEU A 186 7.53 -3.25 23.88
C LEU A 186 7.37 -2.56 25.24
N VAL A 187 6.78 -1.37 25.28
CA VAL A 187 6.49 -0.66 26.55
C VAL A 187 5.57 -1.50 27.44
N LYS A 188 4.51 -2.10 26.89
CA LYS A 188 3.64 -3.01 27.66
C LYS A 188 4.38 -4.25 28.18
N GLN A 189 5.25 -4.85 27.36
CA GLN A 189 6.05 -6.00 27.77
C GLN A 189 7.01 -5.63 28.91
N VAL A 190 7.64 -4.46 28.85
CA VAL A 190 8.51 -3.95 29.93
C VAL A 190 7.71 -3.69 31.20
N GLU A 191 6.50 -3.14 31.12
CA GLU A 191 5.63 -2.96 32.29
C GLU A 191 5.20 -4.29 32.92
N MET A 192 4.84 -5.29 32.10
CA MET A 192 4.54 -6.64 32.60
C MET A 192 5.75 -7.29 33.28
N LEU A 193 6.93 -7.20 32.66
CA LEU A 193 8.17 -7.74 33.23
C LEU A 193 8.55 -7.04 34.54
N LYS A 194 8.36 -5.72 34.63
CA LYS A 194 8.57 -4.98 35.89
C LYS A 194 7.65 -5.48 37.00
N LYS A 195 6.35 -5.64 36.73
CA LYS A 195 5.40 -6.20 37.69
C LYS A 195 5.78 -7.62 38.12
N GLN A 196 6.15 -8.48 37.17
CA GLN A 196 6.60 -9.83 37.48
C GLN A 196 7.88 -9.86 38.32
N ASN A 197 8.81 -8.93 38.09
CA ASN A 197 10.01 -8.80 38.92
C ASN A 197 9.68 -8.29 40.31
N GLU A 198 8.81 -7.30 40.45
CA GLU A 198 8.34 -6.81 41.75
C GLU A 198 7.66 -7.94 42.56
N GLU A 199 6.80 -8.74 41.92
CA GLU A 199 6.18 -9.92 42.53
C GLU A 199 7.23 -10.97 42.94
N LYS A 200 8.24 -11.22 42.11
CA LYS A 200 9.34 -12.15 42.44
C LYS A 200 10.17 -11.65 43.60
N ASP A 201 10.50 -10.36 43.64
CA ASP A 201 11.27 -9.76 44.72
C ASP A 201 10.51 -9.85 46.05
N GLU A 202 9.18 -9.62 46.04
CA GLU A 202 8.33 -9.84 47.22
C GLU A 202 8.35 -11.31 47.69
N ILE A 203 8.27 -12.27 46.75
CA ILE A 203 8.32 -13.70 47.06
C ILE A 203 9.68 -14.08 47.64
N ILE A 204 10.77 -13.53 47.11
CA ILE A 204 12.14 -13.77 47.62
C ILE A 204 12.26 -13.25 49.05
N VAL A 205 11.77 -12.03 49.33
CA VAL A 205 11.79 -11.47 50.69
C VAL A 205 11.00 -12.34 51.66
N LYS A 206 9.78 -12.77 51.29
CA LYS A 206 8.95 -13.68 52.10
C LYS A 206 9.63 -15.03 52.32
N SER A 207 10.26 -15.59 51.30
CA SER A 207 11.04 -16.83 51.38
C SER A 207 12.22 -16.69 52.35
N GLN A 208 12.99 -15.61 52.26
CA GLN A 208 14.13 -15.35 53.16
C GLN A 208 13.67 -15.20 54.62
N THR A 209 12.55 -14.49 54.87
CA THR A 209 12.00 -14.37 56.23
C THR A 209 11.53 -15.71 56.78
N ALA A 210 10.86 -16.53 55.96
CA ALA A 210 10.45 -17.87 56.37
C ALA A 210 11.66 -18.78 56.68
N ILE A 211 12.73 -18.70 55.89
CA ILE A 211 13.98 -19.44 56.14
C ILE A 211 14.61 -18.99 57.46
N HIS A 212 14.69 -17.69 57.74
CA HIS A 212 15.20 -17.17 59.01
C HIS A 212 14.36 -17.66 60.20
N GLN A 213 13.03 -17.64 60.11
CA GLN A 213 12.15 -18.16 61.16
C GLN A 213 12.33 -19.67 61.41
N LEU A 214 12.60 -20.44 60.36
CA LEU A 214 12.90 -21.87 60.50
C LEU A 214 14.26 -22.10 61.14
N LEU A 215 15.27 -21.31 60.78
CA LEU A 215 16.60 -21.36 61.40
C LEU A 215 16.53 -21.04 62.89
N ASP A 216 15.84 -19.97 63.29
CA ASP A 216 15.64 -19.63 64.71
C ASP A 216 14.95 -20.76 65.48
N LYS A 217 13.91 -21.38 64.89
CA LYS A 217 13.23 -22.53 65.51
C LYS A 217 14.17 -23.72 65.67
N VAL A 218 15.02 -24.02 64.69
CA VAL A 218 16.00 -25.11 64.79
C VAL A 218 17.04 -24.81 65.86
N GLU A 219 17.50 -23.57 65.97
CA GLU A 219 18.47 -23.15 66.99
C GLU A 219 17.90 -23.22 68.42
N THR A 220 16.61 -22.91 68.59
CA THR A 220 15.90 -23.13 69.87
C THR A 220 15.68 -24.61 70.23
N LEU A 221 15.64 -25.50 69.24
CA LEU A 221 15.54 -26.95 69.46
C LEU A 221 16.89 -27.60 69.78
N ILE A 222 18.00 -26.98 69.34
CA ILE A 222 19.37 -27.44 69.64
C ILE A 222 19.82 -27.01 71.05
N SER A 223 19.20 -26.00 71.67
CA SER A 223 19.64 -25.37 72.91
C SER A 223 19.00 -25.88 74.22
N VAL A 224 18.58 -27.15 74.31
CA VAL A 224 18.18 -27.77 75.59
C VAL A 224 19.40 -28.37 76.33
N PRO A 225 19.68 -28.01 77.59
CA PRO A 225 20.91 -28.37 78.29
C PRO A 225 20.85 -29.74 78.98
N LYS A 226 21.91 -30.54 78.84
CA LYS A 226 22.26 -31.61 79.80
C LYS A 226 23.50 -31.22 80.60
N THR A 227 23.35 -31.34 81.91
CA THR A 227 24.26 -31.08 83.03
C THR A 227 25.59 -31.85 82.99
N LYS A 228 26.65 -31.15 83.43
CA LYS A 228 28.04 -31.55 83.83
C LYS A 228 28.08 -32.70 84.88
N PRO A 229 29.21 -33.40 85.18
CA PRO A 229 30.59 -32.86 85.35
C PRO A 229 31.84 -33.73 85.01
N ASP A 230 33.02 -33.07 85.05
CA ASP A 230 34.44 -33.46 85.30
C ASP A 230 35.04 -34.72 84.62
N THR A 231 36.29 -34.81 84.12
CA THR A 231 37.60 -34.34 84.64
C THR A 231 38.70 -34.54 83.56
N LEU A 232 39.75 -33.70 83.56
CA LEU A 232 41.18 -33.88 83.17
C LEU A 232 41.60 -34.92 82.09
N LEU A 233 42.36 -34.48 81.07
CA LEU A 233 43.79 -34.82 80.84
C LEU A 233 44.36 -34.26 79.52
N GLU A 234 45.67 -34.02 79.55
CA GLU A 234 46.54 -33.40 78.55
C GLU A 234 46.67 -34.18 77.22
N SER A 235 46.97 -33.45 76.13
CA SER A 235 48.28 -33.46 75.45
C SER A 235 48.26 -33.42 73.91
N LYS A 236 49.14 -32.55 73.39
CA LYS A 236 49.94 -32.62 72.15
C LYS A 236 49.36 -32.21 70.77
N GLU A 237 49.98 -31.13 70.26
CA GLU A 237 50.64 -30.95 68.95
C GLU A 237 50.08 -31.74 67.75
N THR A 238 49.80 -31.12 66.59
CA THR A 238 50.86 -30.78 65.61
C THR A 238 50.34 -29.90 64.46
N LYS A 239 51.28 -29.14 63.90
CA LYS A 239 51.24 -28.36 62.65
C LYS A 239 51.06 -29.24 61.40
N ASN A 240 50.50 -28.65 60.33
CA ASN A 240 50.99 -28.66 58.93
C ASN A 240 49.91 -27.95 58.07
N GLU A 241 50.12 -26.76 57.47
CA GLU A 241 50.96 -26.41 56.31
C GLU A 241 50.92 -27.40 55.14
N THR A 242 50.28 -27.02 54.03
CA THR A 242 50.81 -26.85 52.63
C THR A 242 49.62 -26.75 51.66
N LYS A 243 49.46 -25.64 50.93
CA LYS A 243 50.10 -25.17 49.67
C LYS A 243 49.59 -25.84 48.38
N ASP A 244 49.15 -24.96 47.48
CA ASP A 244 49.34 -24.92 46.03
C ASP A 244 49.13 -26.19 45.20
N GLU A 245 48.24 -26.10 44.19
CA GLU A 245 48.74 -26.18 42.80
C GLU A 245 47.77 -25.59 41.76
N LYS A 246 48.32 -24.64 40.98
CA LYS A 246 47.85 -24.19 39.66
C LYS A 246 48.07 -25.27 38.60
N LYS A 247 47.16 -25.37 37.62
CA LYS A 247 47.40 -25.31 36.15
C LYS A 247 46.10 -25.66 35.42
N SER A 248 45.51 -24.76 34.64
CA SER A 248 45.85 -24.48 33.22
C SER A 248 45.63 -25.68 32.31
N ASN A 249 44.60 -25.64 31.44
CA ASN A 249 44.83 -25.40 30.00
C ASN A 249 43.56 -25.40 29.12
N LYS A 250 43.59 -24.45 28.16
CA LYS A 250 43.17 -24.52 26.74
C LYS A 250 41.71 -24.77 26.32
N ALA A 251 41.10 -23.68 25.83
CA ALA A 251 40.45 -23.62 24.51
C ALA A 251 41.53 -23.58 23.38
N PRO A 252 41.23 -23.54 22.06
CA PRO A 252 39.93 -23.38 21.38
C PRO A 252 39.72 -24.32 20.18
N ASN A 253 38.54 -24.31 19.57
CA ASN A 253 38.49 -24.54 18.12
C ASN A 253 37.35 -23.78 17.42
N LYS A 254 37.72 -23.12 16.32
CA LYS A 254 36.84 -22.46 15.34
C LYS A 254 36.48 -23.48 14.25
N SER A 255 35.26 -23.39 13.70
CA SER A 255 34.90 -23.88 12.36
C SER A 255 33.72 -23.00 11.92
N ARG A 256 33.96 -22.03 11.03
CA ARG A 256 33.93 -22.10 9.55
C ARG A 256 32.53 -21.84 9.02
#